data_AF-A0A800JXT2-F1
#
_entry.id   AF-A0A800JXT2-F1
#
_cell.length_a   1.000
_cell.length_b   1.000
_cell.length_c   1.000
_cell.angle_alpha   90.00
_cell.angle_beta   90.00
_cell.angle_gamma   90.00
#
_symmetry.space_group_name_H-M   'P 1'
#
loop_
_entity.id
_entity.type
_entity.pdbx_description
1 polymer ?
#
loop_
_entity_poly.entity_id
_entity_poly.type
_entity_poly.pdbx_seq_one_letter_code
_entity_poly.pdbx_strand_id
1 'polypeptide(L)' 'MSTRYLALTLGDPRGIGPEVVVDAIRHLKAHGDETEFILVGPDGFDPRLCLYESVGRFDGSELCAGSLSALAVERAVQL' A
#
# COMPACT_ATOMS: atom_id res chain seq x y z
N MET A 1 -0.65 -11.70 22.64
CA MET A 1 -1.57 -11.87 21.51
C MET A 1 -0.80 -11.60 20.23
N SER A 2 -0.99 -12.39 19.17
CA SER A 2 -0.35 -12.10 17.87
C SER A 2 -1.09 -10.94 17.23
N THR A 3 -0.39 -9.84 16.99
CA THR A 3 -0.90 -8.71 16.20
C THR A 3 -1.21 -9.21 14.79
N ARG A 4 -2.42 -8.93 14.30
CA ARG A 4 -2.82 -9.26 12.92
C ARG A 4 -2.65 -8.02 12.07
N TYR A 5 -1.92 -8.14 10.98
CA TYR A 5 -1.74 -7.09 10.00
C TYR A 5 -2.63 -7.33 8.79
N LEU A 6 -3.18 -6.26 8.23
CA LEU A 6 -3.79 -6.27 6.90
C LEU A 6 -2.82 -5.66 5.89
N ALA A 7 -2.32 -6.47 4.95
CA ALA A 7 -1.54 -5.97 3.83
C ALA A 7 -2.47 -5.33 2.78
N LEU A 8 -2.19 -4.08 2.42
CA LEU A 8 -2.94 -3.29 1.45
C LEU A 8 -2.02 -2.89 0.29
N THR A 9 -2.33 -3.38 -0.91
CA THR A 9 -1.62 -2.99 -2.13
C THR A 9 -2.12 -1.65 -2.65
N LEU A 10 -1.22 -0.75 -3.04
CA LEU A 10 -1.60 0.58 -3.53
C LEU A 10 -2.14 0.60 -4.98
N GLY A 11 -1.96 -0.49 -5.73
CA GLY A 11 -2.40 -0.62 -7.11
C GLY A 11 -1.53 0.15 -8.12
N ASP A 12 -2.14 0.60 -9.22
CA ASP A 12 -1.44 1.34 -10.29
C ASP A 12 -0.98 2.71 -9.77
N PRO A 13 0.32 3.05 -9.81
CA PRO A 13 0.85 4.33 -9.33
C PRO A 13 0.37 5.56 -10.11
N ARG A 14 -0.27 5.38 -11.26
CA ARG A 14 -0.87 6.45 -12.07
C ARG A 14 -2.32 6.72 -11.67
N GLY A 15 -2.93 5.82 -10.90
CA GLY A 15 -4.28 5.96 -10.37
C GLY A 15 -4.30 6.68 -9.02
N ILE A 16 -5.47 6.66 -8.37
CA ILE A 16 -5.72 7.33 -7.08
C ILE A 16 -5.69 6.38 -5.87
N GLY A 17 -5.21 5.14 -6.05
CA GLY A 17 -5.17 4.12 -5.01
C GLY A 17 -4.45 4.59 -3.74
N PRO A 18 -3.25 5.20 -3.83
CA PRO A 18 -2.54 5.75 -2.68
C PRO A 18 -3.37 6.76 -1.85
N GLU A 19 -4.03 7.71 -2.50
CA GLU A 19 -4.83 8.74 -1.85
C GLU A 19 -6.07 8.16 -1.17
N VAL A 20 -6.77 7.25 -1.86
CA VAL A 20 -7.96 6.57 -1.31
C VAL A 20 -7.61 5.73 -0.08
N VAL A 21 -6.49 5.00 -0.13
CA VAL A 21 -6.02 4.18 1.00
C VAL A 21 -5.66 5.05 2.20
N VAL A 22 -4.98 6.18 1.98
CA VAL A 22 -4.64 7.15 3.03
C VAL A 22 -5.89 7.66 3.74
N ASP A 23 -6.90 8.08 2.98
CA ASP A 23 -8.14 8.60 3.53
C ASP A 23 -8.95 7.52 4.25
N ALA A 24 -8.98 6.30 3.71
CA ALA A 24 -9.63 5.16 4.35
C ALA A 24 -9.00 4.83 5.70
N ILE A 25 -7.67 4.74 5.78
CA ILE A 25 -6.96 4.46 7.05
C ILE A 25 -7.21 5.56 8.07
N ARG A 26 -7.16 6.83 7.67
CA ARG A 26 -7.46 7.96 8.56
C ARG A 26 -8.89 7.89 9.09
N HIS A 27 -9.85 7.59 8.21
CA HIS A 27 -11.24 7.43 8.60
C HIS A 27 -11.42 6.30 9.62
N LEU A 28 -10.85 5.11 9.36
CA LEU A 28 -10.92 3.97 10.26
C LEU A 28 -10.30 4.29 11.64
N LYS A 29 -9.09 4.86 11.66
CA LYS A 29 -8.42 5.28 12.91
C LYS A 29 -9.25 6.31 13.69
N ALA A 30 -9.88 7.27 13.00
CA ALA A 30 -10.75 8.25 13.64
C ALA A 30 -12.03 7.64 14.27
N HIS A 31 -12.45 6.45 13.81
CA HIS A 31 -13.59 5.70 14.34
C HIS A 31 -13.18 4.58 15.32
N GLY A 32 -11.93 4.61 15.81
CA GLY A 32 -11.45 3.69 16.84
C GLY A 32 -11.08 2.29 16.31
N ASP A 33 -10.85 2.13 15.01
CA ASP A 33 -10.34 0.90 14.44
C ASP A 33 -8.87 0.68 14.84
N GLU A 34 -8.56 -0.48 15.43
CA GLU A 34 -7.22 -0.87 15.89
C GLU A 34 -6.48 -1.78 14.88
N THR A 35 -6.98 -1.88 13.64
CA THR A 35 -6.31 -2.67 12.60
C THR A 35 -4.94 -2.09 12.29
N GLU A 36 -3.94 -2.94 12.36
CA GLU A 36 -2.59 -2.62 11.91
C GLU A 36 -2.47 -2.90 10.41
N PHE A 37 -1.93 -1.96 9.66
CA PHE A 37 -1.82 -2.05 8.19
C PHE A 37 -0.36 -2.14 7.76
N ILE A 38 -0.12 -2.87 6.68
CA ILE A 38 1.12 -2.80 5.91
C ILE A 38 0.76 -2.33 4.51
N LEU A 39 1.24 -1.17 4.09
CA LEU A 39 1.07 -0.70 2.73
C LEU A 39 2.16 -1.28 1.84
N VAL A 40 1.76 -1.77 0.66
CA VAL A 40 2.67 -2.35 -0.31
C VAL A 40 2.55 -1.61 -1.63
N GLY A 41 3.63 -0.99 -2.10
CA GLY A 41 3.59 -0.16 -3.30
C GLY A 41 4.94 0.39 -3.74
N PRO A 42 4.98 1.28 -4.75
CA PRO A 42 6.23 1.79 -5.32
C PRO A 42 7.01 2.73 -4.40
N ASP A 43 8.30 2.93 -4.67
CA ASP A 43 9.11 3.93 -3.97
C ASP A 43 8.48 5.34 -4.07
N GLY A 44 8.53 6.08 -2.96
CA GLY A 44 8.05 7.47 -2.91
C GLY A 44 6.56 7.62 -2.63
N PHE A 45 5.81 6.53 -2.47
CA PHE A 45 4.38 6.54 -2.14
C PHE A 45 4.06 6.28 -0.67
N ASP A 46 5.07 6.18 0.20
CA ASP A 46 4.87 5.97 1.64
C ASP A 46 4.21 7.21 2.31
N PRO A 47 2.97 7.10 2.80
CA PRO A 47 2.29 8.21 3.46
C PRO A 47 2.73 8.39 4.93
N ARG A 48 3.61 7.52 5.45
CA ARG A 48 4.11 7.50 6.84
C ARG A 48 3.00 7.36 7.89
N LEU A 49 1.97 6.56 7.58
CA LEU A 49 0.81 6.32 8.45
C LEU A 49 0.81 4.95 9.14
N CYS A 50 1.57 3.99 8.60
CA CYS A 50 1.73 2.62 9.07
C CYS A 50 2.97 2.01 8.42
N LEU A 51 3.19 0.69 8.55
CA LEU A 51 4.32 0.03 7.91
C LEU A 51 4.23 0.13 6.38
N TYR A 52 5.37 0.23 5.72
CA TYR A 52 5.46 0.37 4.28
C TYR A 52 6.49 -0.61 3.70
N GLU A 53 6.07 -1.39 2.70
CA GLU A 53 6.90 -2.33 1.95
C GLU A 53 7.00 -1.85 0.50
N SER A 54 8.20 -1.45 0.08
CA SER A 54 8.43 -1.05 -1.30
C SER A 54 8.63 -2.24 -2.22
N VAL A 55 8.07 -2.16 -3.43
CA VAL A 55 8.29 -3.12 -4.52
C VAL A 55 9.09 -2.55 -5.70
N GLY A 56 9.69 -1.37 -5.50
CA GLY A 56 10.60 -0.74 -6.46
C GLY A 56 10.11 0.59 -7.01
N ARG A 57 10.94 1.20 -7.88
CA ARG A 57 10.74 2.57 -8.35
C ARG A 57 9.90 2.63 -9.62
N PHE A 58 8.87 3.47 -9.61
CA PHE A 58 8.10 3.80 -10.80
C PHE A 58 8.90 4.69 -11.77
N ASP A 59 9.00 4.29 -13.04
CA ASP A 59 9.75 5.02 -14.08
C ASP A 59 8.89 5.92 -14.97
N GLY A 60 7.57 5.97 -14.73
CA GLY A 60 6.61 6.74 -15.52
C GLY A 60 5.94 5.97 -16.67
N SER A 61 6.40 4.76 -17.01
CA SER A 61 5.86 3.97 -18.12
C SER A 61 4.68 3.07 -17.71
N GLU A 62 3.78 2.76 -18.65
CA GLU A 62 2.64 1.88 -18.37
C GLU A 62 3.07 0.45 -17.99
N LEU A 63 4.14 -0.04 -18.64
CA LEU A 63 4.71 -1.36 -18.37
C LEU A 63 5.22 -1.46 -16.93
N CYS A 64 5.95 -0.43 -16.48
CA CYS A 64 6.43 -0.36 -15.09
C CYS A 64 5.25 -0.29 -14.11
N ALA A 65 4.22 0.52 -14.40
CA ALA A 65 3.03 0.63 -13.56
C ALA A 65 2.33 -0.74 -13.36
N GLY A 66 2.09 -1.48 -14.45
CA GLY A 66 1.51 -2.81 -14.39
C GLY A 66 2.40 -3.81 -13.64
N SER A 67 3.71 -3.77 -13.88
CA SER A 67 4.68 -4.67 -13.22
C SER A 67 4.73 -4.44 -11.72
N LEU A 68 4.83 -3.18 -11.27
CA LEU A 68 4.83 -2.83 -9.85
C LEU A 68 3.51 -3.17 -9.16
N SER A 69 2.37 -3.01 -9.86
CA SER A 69 1.06 -3.41 -9.34
C SER A 69 0.99 -4.91 -9.05
N ALA A 70 1.49 -5.74 -9.96
CA ALA A 70 1.56 -7.19 -9.77
C ALA A 70 2.52 -7.59 -8.64
N LEU A 71 3.73 -6.99 -8.63
CA LEU A 71 4.71 -7.23 -7.58
C LEU A 71 4.18 -6.86 -6.19
N ALA A 72 3.39 -5.78 -6.07
CA ALA A 72 2.75 -5.42 -4.80
C ALA A 72 1.82 -6.52 -4.28
N VAL A 73 1.01 -7.12 -5.17
CA VAL A 73 0.13 -8.25 -4.82
C VAL A 73 0.95 -9.48 -4.40
N GLU A 74 1.96 -9.85 -5.18
CA GLU A 74 2.82 -10.99 -4.87
C GLU A 74 3.55 -10.80 -3.53
N ARG A 75 4.04 -9.59 -3.27
CA ARG A 75 4.69 -9.24 -2.00
C ARG A 75 3.71 -9.30 -0.84
N ALA A 76 2.49 -8.78 -1.00
CA ALA A 76 1.47 -8.82 0.04
C ALA A 76 1.09 -10.24 0.46
N VAL A 77 1.10 -11.22 -0.48
CA VAL A 77 0.83 -12.63 -0.18
C VAL A 77 1.93 -13.28 0.68
N GLN A 78 3.16 -12.73 0.67
CA GLN A 78 4.30 -13.26 1.41
C GLN A 78 4.42 -12.72 2.85
N LEU A 79 3.56 -11.77 3.24
CA LEU A 79 3.53 -11.13 4.57
C LEU A 79 2.55 -11.85 5.50
#